data_AF-A0A838TH79-F1
#
_entry.id   AF-A0A838TH79-F1
#
_cell.length_a   1.000
_cell.length_b   1.000
_cell.length_c   1.000
_cell.angle_alpha   90.00
_cell.angle_beta   90.00
_cell.angle_gamma   90.00
#
_symmetry.space_group_name_H-M   'P 1'
#
loop_
_entity.id
_entity.type
_entity.pdbx_description
1 polymer ?
#
loop_
_entity_poly.entity_id
_entity_poly.type
_entity_poly.pdbx_seq_one_letter_code
_entity_poly.pdbx_strand_id
1 'polypeptide(L)' 'MILKDTKGYDVIQQWLTSKENQPFIFQEETWQHIINGNSGLVNAPTGCGKTFSVFLGSLIHFINNNPKDYKSR' A
#
# COMPACT_ATOMS: atom_id res chain seq x y z
N MET A 1 -13.10 -4.68 -0.99
CA MET A 1 -11.99 -5.63 -1.24
C MET A 1 -11.15 -5.69 0.02
N ILE A 2 -10.80 -6.86 0.53
CA ILE A 2 -9.92 -6.97 1.70
C ILE A 2 -8.48 -6.82 1.23
N LEU A 3 -7.75 -5.84 1.78
CA LEU A 3 -6.39 -5.48 1.36
C LEU A 3 -5.44 -6.67 1.29
N LYS A 4 -5.46 -7.53 2.31
CA LYS A 4 -4.54 -8.66 2.46
C LYS A 4 -4.76 -9.78 1.44
N ASP A 5 -5.88 -9.75 0.72
CA ASP A 5 -6.20 -10.71 -0.33
C ASP A 5 -5.84 -10.18 -1.73
N THR A 6 -5.18 -9.02 -1.82
CA THR A 6 -4.92 -8.34 -3.10
C THR A 6 -3.51 -8.59 -3.62
N LYS A 7 -3.38 -8.74 -4.94
CA LYS A 7 -2.08 -8.89 -5.61
C LYS A 7 -1.13 -7.72 -5.32
N GLY A 8 -1.66 -6.49 -5.29
CA GLY A 8 -0.88 -5.31 -4.98
C GLY A 8 -0.28 -5.37 -3.58
N TYR A 9 -1.04 -5.83 -2.59
CA TYR A 9 -0.55 -6.01 -1.23
C TYR A 9 0.56 -7.06 -1.17
N ASP A 10 0.38 -8.22 -1.80
CA ASP A 10 1.40 -9.28 -1.84
C ASP A 10 2.73 -8.76 -2.43
N VAL A 11 2.66 -8.02 -3.54
CA VAL A 11 3.84 -7.45 -4.20
C VAL A 11 4.55 -6.45 -3.29
N ILE A 12 3.81 -5.56 -2.64
CA ILE A 12 4.40 -4.57 -1.72
C ILE A 12 4.93 -5.22 -0.45
N GLN A 13 4.25 -6.21 0.10
CA GLN A 13 4.70 -6.95 1.28
C GLN A 13 6.01 -7.71 0.98
N GLN A 14 6.13 -8.35 -0.18
CA GLN A 14 7.38 -8.98 -0.61
C GLN A 14 8.52 -7.97 -0.75
N TRP A 15 8.25 -6.80 -1.34
CA TRP A 15 9.24 -5.73 -1.46
C TRP A 15 9.68 -5.19 -0.09
N LEU A 16 8.74 -4.91 0.82
CA LEU A 16 9.06 -4.48 2.19
C LEU A 16 9.90 -5.51 2.94
N THR A 17 9.50 -6.79 2.86
CA THR A 17 10.23 -7.90 3.49
C THR A 17 11.65 -8.02 2.92
N SER A 18 11.86 -7.81 1.62
CA SER A 18 13.19 -7.79 1.00
C SER A 18 14.11 -6.66 1.49
N LYS A 19 13.52 -5.66 2.16
CA LYS A 19 14.22 -4.53 2.79
C LYS A 19 14.23 -4.63 4.32
N GLU A 20 13.90 -5.80 4.87
CA GLU A 20 13.79 -6.06 6.31
C GLU A 20 12.77 -5.13 7.01
N ASN A 21 11.83 -4.57 6.26
CA ASN A 21 10.80 -3.67 6.75
C ASN A 21 9.46 -4.40 6.93
N GLN A 22 8.65 -3.90 7.86
CA GLN A 22 7.26 -4.30 8.07
C GLN A 22 6.37 -3.06 8.16
N PRO A 23 5.15 -3.10 7.60
CA PRO A 23 4.26 -1.96 7.67
C PRO A 23 3.74 -1.74 9.09
N PHE A 24 3.54 -0.46 9.44
CA PHE A 24 2.74 -0.12 10.61
C PHE A 24 1.26 -0.35 10.34
N ILE A 25 0.47 -0.61 11.40
CA ILE A 25 -0.98 -0.85 11.29
C ILE A 25 -1.68 0.31 10.55
N PHE A 26 -1.37 1.56 10.90
CA PHE A 26 -1.98 2.73 10.25
C PHE A 26 -1.64 2.84 8.75
N GLN A 27 -0.52 2.26 8.30
CA GLN A 27 -0.20 2.19 6.88
C GLN A 27 -1.13 1.20 6.17
N GLU A 28 -1.33 0.01 6.75
CA GLU A 28 -2.28 -0.97 6.20
C GLU A 28 -3.71 -0.42 6.17
N GLU A 29 -4.15 0.26 7.23
CA GLU A 29 -5.47 0.92 7.27
C GLU A 29 -5.60 1.99 6.17
N THR A 30 -4.55 2.80 5.98
CA THR A 30 -4.51 3.81 4.90
C THR A 30 -4.62 3.14 3.54
N TRP A 31 -3.89 2.04 3.30
CA TRP A 31 -3.94 1.31 2.03
C TRP A 31 -5.33 0.71 1.79
N GLN A 32 -5.96 0.15 2.82
CA GLN A 32 -7.32 -0.36 2.75
C GLN A 32 -8.32 0.73 2.33
N HIS A 33 -8.18 1.95 2.86
CA HIS A 33 -9.00 3.09 2.45
C HIS A 33 -8.72 3.52 1.00
N ILE A 34 -7.45 3.58 0.59
CA ILE A 34 -7.06 3.94 -0.78
C ILE A 34 -7.63 2.94 -1.79
N ILE A 35 -7.49 1.64 -1.56
CA ILE A 35 -8.00 0.64 -2.52
C ILE A 35 -9.53 0.60 -2.59
N ASN A 36 -10.22 1.09 -1.55
CA ASN A 36 -11.67 1.26 -1.54
C ASN A 36 -12.11 2.56 -2.23
N GLY A 37 -11.18 3.40 -2.71
CA GLY A 37 -11.49 4.66 -3.39
C GLY A 37 -11.85 5.81 -2.45
N ASN A 38 -11.55 5.69 -1.15
CA ASN A 38 -11.87 6.73 -0.18
C ASN A 38 -10.85 7.87 -0.21
N SER A 39 -11.31 9.08 0.12
CA SER A 39 -10.44 10.22 0.45
C SER A 39 -10.23 10.30 1.97
N GLY A 40 -9.09 10.85 2.41
CA GLY A 40 -8.80 10.96 3.84
C GLY A 40 -7.53 11.75 4.16
N LEU A 41 -7.30 11.96 5.47
CA LEU A 41 -6.12 12.63 6.02
C LEU A 41 -5.31 11.65 6.87
N VAL A 42 -4.03 11.49 6.56
CA VAL A 42 -3.10 10.72 7.39
C VAL A 42 -2.35 11.68 8.31
N ASN A 43 -2.60 11.58 9.61
CA ASN A 43 -1.84 12.28 10.64
C ASN A 43 -0.96 11.29 11.40
N ALA A 44 0.35 11.38 11.23
CA ALA A 44 1.32 10.58 11.98
C ALA A 44 2.60 11.39 12.27
N PRO A 45 3.38 11.07 13.32
CA PRO A 45 4.65 11.75 13.61
C PRO A 45 5.68 11.63 12.48
N THR A 46 6.72 12.46 12.53
CA THR A 46 7.89 12.32 11.63
C THR A 46 8.65 11.04 11.97
N GLY A 47 9.22 10.38 10.96
CA GLY A 47 9.92 9.10 11.14
C GLY A 47 9.01 7.86 11.13
N CYS A 48 7.67 8.01 11.20
CA CYS A 48 6.74 6.87 11.18
C CYS A 48 6.35 6.40 9.75
N GLY A 49 6.95 6.96 8.70
CA GLY A 49 6.69 6.50 7.33
C GLY A 49 5.37 6.97 6.71
N LYS A 50 4.92 8.21 6.96
CA LYS A 50 3.76 8.83 6.28
C LYS A 50 3.80 8.70 4.76
N THR A 51 4.98 8.87 4.17
CA THR A 51 5.19 8.71 2.72
C THR A 51 4.78 7.31 2.28
N PHE A 52 5.17 6.28 3.03
CA PHE A 52 4.82 4.90 2.72
C PHE A 52 3.32 4.62 2.91
N SER A 53 2.66 5.29 3.85
CA SER A 53 1.20 5.18 4.04
C SER A 53 0.43 5.56 2.77
N VAL A 54 0.78 6.66 2.12
CA VAL A 54 0.04 7.14 0.94
C VAL A 54 0.60 6.55 -0.35
N PHE A 55 1.93 6.60 -0.53
CA PHE A 55 2.56 6.20 -1.80
C PHE A 55 2.40 4.71 -2.08
N LEU A 56 2.66 3.84 -1.10
CA LEU A 56 2.50 2.40 -1.30
C LEU A 56 1.03 2.03 -1.48
N GLY A 57 0.10 2.73 -0.82
CA GLY A 57 -1.33 2.54 -1.05
C GLY A 57 -1.73 2.84 -2.51
N SER A 58 -1.22 3.93 -3.09
CA SER A 58 -1.43 4.24 -4.50
C SER A 58 -0.84 3.18 -5.44
N LEU A 59 0.34 2.65 -5.13
CA LEU A 59 0.95 1.56 -5.90
C LEU A 59 0.16 0.26 -5.80
N ILE A 60 -0.31 -0.12 -4.60
CA ILE A 60 -1.19 -1.28 -4.39
C ILE A 60 -2.44 -1.13 -5.27
N HIS A 61 -3.08 0.03 -5.25
CA HIS A 61 -4.26 0.31 -6.07
C HIS A 61 -3.94 0.19 -7.57
N PHE A 62 -2.82 0.75 -8.03
CA PHE A 62 -2.37 0.64 -9.42
C PHE A 62 -2.12 -0.82 -9.84
N ILE A 63 -1.44 -1.62 -9.02
CA ILE A 63 -1.16 -3.03 -9.29
C ILE A 63 -2.46 -3.85 -9.33
N ASN A 64 -3.38 -3.59 -8.40
CA ASN A 64 -4.69 -4.24 -8.36
C ASN A 64 -5.51 -3.99 -9.63
N ASN A 65 -5.39 -2.79 -10.21
CA ASN A 65 -6.06 -2.43 -11.47
C ASN A 65 -5.31 -2.91 -12.73
N ASN A 66 -4.02 -3.26 -12.62
CA ASN A 66 -3.18 -3.69 -13.74
C ASN A 66 -2.43 -5.01 -13.42
N PRO A 67 -3.11 -6.07 -12.97
CA PRO A 67 -2.45 -7.22 -12.34
C PRO A 67 -1.57 -8.02 -13.30
N LYS A 68 -1.72 -7.88 -14.62
CA LYS A 68 -0.98 -8.67 -15.62
C LYS A 68 0.28 -7.95 -16.13
N ASP A 69 0.29 -6.63 -16.14
CA ASP A 69 1.24 -5.81 -16.91
C ASP A 69 1.74 -4.57 -16.16
N TYR A 70 1.44 -4.41 -14.85
CA TYR A 70 1.91 -3.27 -14.05
C TYR A 70 3.42 -3.02 -14.07
N LYS A 71 4.24 -4.01 -14.44
CA LYS A 71 5.71 -3.89 -14.53
C LYS A 71 6.20 -3.26 -15.84
N SER A 72 5.35 -3.18 -16.86
CA SER A 72 5.71 -2.72 -18.20
C SER A 72 4.91 -1.49 -18.64
N ARG A 73 4.15 -0.88 -17.72
CA ARG A 73 3.38 0.34 -17.95
C ARG A 73 4.14 1.60 -17.51
#